data_AF-A0A7S3IDK0-F1
#
_entry.id   AF-A0A7S3IDK0-F1
#
_cell.length_a   1.000
_cell.length_b   1.000
_cell.length_c   1.000
_cell.angle_alpha   90.00
_cell.angle_beta   90.00
_cell.angle_gamma   90.00
#
_symmetry.space_group_name_H-M   'P 1'
#
loop_
_entity.id
_entity.type
_entity.pdbx_description
1 polymer ?
#
loop_
_entity_poly.entity_id
_entity_poly.type
_entity_poly.pdbx_seq_one_letter_code
_entity_poly.pdbx_strand_id
1 'polypeptide(L)'
;MFQNNVGLQKISMRKHQLRDDGLYIIMEHLLENNTLKVLDLNSNEVSFRGCEAIAKYLKSDNCSLESLHLSSNKCSDYGAKAIAQAIAVNKSLIHLDMTYNLINDLGLTLFAQALSQNQTLMSFKIFGNNFGQECLKLFYELFQTGRENPWFPDFVVYWVDDHFEMAYLETNIESESDLGYDIHVCSK
;
A
#
# COMPACT_ATOMS: atom_id res chain seq x y z
N MET A 1 -18.70 11.90 -9.11
CA MET A 1 -19.47 11.05 -8.15
C MET A 1 -18.85 11.06 -6.75
N PHE A 2 -17.51 11.04 -6.60
CA PHE A 2 -16.84 11.03 -5.28
C PHE A 2 -16.58 12.42 -4.64
N GLN A 3 -16.45 13.48 -5.44
CA GLN A 3 -16.15 14.85 -4.97
C GLN A 3 -17.15 15.36 -3.91
N ASN A 4 -18.44 15.09 -4.10
CA ASN A 4 -19.49 15.56 -3.19
C ASN A 4 -19.97 14.48 -2.20
N ASN A 5 -19.28 13.33 -2.15
CA ASN A 5 -19.69 12.24 -1.27
C ASN A 5 -19.14 12.46 0.14
N VAL A 6 -20.04 12.57 1.12
CA VAL A 6 -19.73 12.84 2.53
C VAL A 6 -19.93 11.63 3.46
N GLY A 7 -20.32 10.48 2.92
CA GLY A 7 -20.68 9.30 3.73
C GLY A 7 -19.98 8.01 3.36
N LEU A 8 -19.41 7.92 2.16
CA LEU A 8 -18.79 6.70 1.65
C LEU A 8 -17.39 6.55 2.22
N GLN A 9 -17.20 5.51 3.03
CA GLN A 9 -15.93 5.24 3.69
C GLN A 9 -15.14 4.11 3.02
N LYS A 10 -15.78 3.25 2.23
CA LYS A 10 -15.13 2.10 1.61
C LYS A 10 -15.55 1.93 0.16
N ILE A 11 -14.57 1.72 -0.71
CA ILE A 11 -14.77 1.39 -2.12
C ILE A 11 -13.92 0.17 -2.44
N SER A 12 -14.56 -0.87 -3.00
CA SER A 12 -13.86 -1.99 -3.62
C SER A 12 -14.17 -2.05 -5.12
N MET A 13 -13.11 -2.04 -5.91
CA MET A 13 -13.12 -2.21 -7.37
C MET A 13 -12.21 -3.38 -7.76
N ARG A 14 -12.10 -4.39 -6.90
CA ARG A 14 -11.27 -5.57 -7.12
C ARG A 14 -11.70 -6.33 -8.39
N LYS A 15 -10.75 -6.79 -9.21
CA LYS A 15 -11.00 -7.61 -10.42
C LYS A 15 -11.89 -6.96 -11.50
N HIS A 16 -11.76 -5.66 -11.71
CA HIS A 16 -12.54 -4.91 -12.71
C HIS A 16 -11.76 -4.54 -13.99
N GLN A 17 -10.55 -5.08 -14.18
CA GLN A 17 -9.64 -4.67 -15.26
C GLN A 17 -9.43 -3.15 -15.29
N LEU A 18 -9.46 -2.52 -14.12
CA LEU A 18 -9.27 -1.08 -14.00
C LEU A 18 -7.84 -0.73 -14.46
N ARG A 19 -7.76 0.20 -15.42
CA ARG A 19 -6.52 0.74 -15.96
C ARG A 19 -6.27 2.15 -15.43
N ASP A 20 -5.06 2.65 -15.68
CA ASP A 20 -4.60 3.94 -15.19
C ASP A 20 -5.53 5.11 -15.55
N ASP A 21 -6.14 5.13 -16.75
CA ASP A 21 -7.03 6.22 -17.16
C ASP A 21 -8.29 6.30 -16.27
N GLY A 22 -8.89 5.15 -15.97
CA GLY A 22 -10.04 5.07 -15.06
C GLY A 22 -9.64 5.43 -13.63
N LEU A 23 -8.48 4.95 -13.19
CA LEU A 23 -7.94 5.26 -11.87
C LEU A 23 -7.61 6.75 -11.71
N TYR A 24 -7.06 7.40 -12.74
CA TYR A 24 -6.76 8.83 -12.74
C TYR A 24 -8.01 9.65 -12.47
N ILE A 25 -9.12 9.34 -13.15
CA ILE A 25 -10.41 10.00 -12.92
C ILE A 25 -10.84 9.82 -11.46
N ILE A 26 -10.75 8.61 -10.92
CA ILE A 26 -11.13 8.35 -9.52
C ILE A 26 -10.25 9.14 -8.56
N MET A 27 -8.93 9.13 -8.74
CA MET A 27 -7.98 9.83 -7.88
C MET A 27 -8.17 11.35 -7.92
N GLU A 28 -8.43 11.94 -9.09
CA GLU A 28 -8.71 13.37 -9.21
C GLU A 28 -9.98 13.76 -8.43
N HIS A 29 -11.01 12.90 -8.40
CA HIS A 29 -12.19 13.16 -7.58
C HIS A 29 -11.94 12.95 -6.08
N LEU A 30 -10.99 12.07 -5.71
CA LEU A 30 -10.64 11.84 -4.31
C LEU A 30 -9.79 12.96 -3.72
N LEU A 31 -9.08 13.77 -4.53
CA LEU A 31 -8.37 14.95 -4.03
C LEU A 31 -9.26 15.94 -3.28
N GLU A 32 -10.56 15.93 -3.54
CA GLU A 32 -11.58 16.74 -2.86
C GLU A 32 -12.40 15.94 -1.83
N ASN A 33 -12.10 14.65 -1.65
CA ASN A 33 -12.80 13.76 -0.72
C ASN A 33 -11.94 13.47 0.53
N ASN A 34 -12.54 13.70 1.69
CA ASN A 34 -11.91 13.49 3.01
C ASN A 34 -12.67 12.47 3.88
N THR A 35 -13.50 11.61 3.24
CA THR A 35 -14.31 10.62 3.95
C THR A 35 -13.91 9.18 3.63
N LEU A 36 -13.30 8.93 2.48
CA LEU A 36 -12.87 7.59 2.09
C LEU A 36 -11.75 7.09 3.02
N LYS A 37 -12.00 5.95 3.66
CA LYS A 37 -11.09 5.26 4.57
C LYS A 37 -10.45 4.03 3.93
N VAL A 38 -11.14 3.35 3.03
CA VAL A 38 -10.67 2.10 2.42
C VAL A 38 -10.82 2.15 0.91
N LEU A 39 -9.73 1.85 0.21
CA LEU A 39 -9.68 1.73 -1.24
C LEU A 39 -9.07 0.38 -1.62
N ASP A 40 -9.91 -0.51 -2.15
CA ASP A 40 -9.50 -1.82 -2.64
C ASP A 40 -9.47 -1.85 -4.17
N LEU A 41 -8.26 -1.95 -4.71
CA LEU A 41 -7.92 -2.00 -6.13
C LEU A 41 -7.23 -3.33 -6.49
N ASN A 42 -7.37 -4.35 -5.66
CA ASN A 42 -6.71 -5.64 -5.89
C ASN A 42 -7.05 -6.24 -7.27
N SER A 43 -6.08 -6.95 -7.85
CA SER A 43 -6.25 -7.74 -9.07
C SER A 43 -6.80 -6.92 -10.25
N ASN A 44 -6.22 -5.74 -10.51
CA ASN A 44 -6.54 -4.89 -11.66
C ASN A 44 -5.32 -4.76 -12.59
N GLU A 45 -5.33 -3.77 -13.49
CA GLU A 45 -4.22 -3.45 -14.39
C GLU A 45 -3.55 -2.11 -14.01
N VAL A 46 -3.50 -1.79 -12.72
CA VAL A 46 -2.85 -0.57 -12.23
C VAL A 46 -1.35 -0.65 -12.49
N SER A 47 -0.80 0.31 -13.23
CA SER A 47 0.63 0.41 -13.50
C SER A 47 1.31 1.44 -12.58
N PHE A 48 2.58 1.72 -12.83
CA PHE A 48 3.29 2.80 -12.14
C PHE A 48 2.59 4.17 -12.28
N ARG A 49 1.90 4.45 -13.40
CA ARG A 49 1.19 5.72 -13.60
C ARG A 49 -0.02 5.84 -12.69
N GLY A 50 -0.77 4.75 -12.52
CA GLY A 50 -1.83 4.68 -11.53
C GLY A 50 -1.31 4.88 -10.10
N CYS A 51 -0.13 4.33 -9.79
CA CYS A 51 0.54 4.55 -8.50
C CYS A 51 0.93 6.02 -8.28
N GLU A 52 1.36 6.74 -9.32
CA GLU A 52 1.66 8.18 -9.21
C GLU A 52 0.40 8.99 -8.85
N ALA A 53 -0.75 8.65 -9.45
CA ALA A 53 -2.02 9.29 -9.11
C ALA A 53 -2.45 8.98 -7.66
N ILE A 54 -2.31 7.73 -7.22
CA ILE A 54 -2.56 7.35 -5.82
C ILE A 54 -1.60 8.06 -4.87
N ALA A 55 -0.31 8.12 -5.21
CA ALA A 55 0.70 8.80 -4.40
C ALA A 55 0.42 10.31 -4.27
N LYS A 56 -0.09 10.94 -5.34
CA LYS A 56 -0.55 12.34 -5.29
C LYS A 56 -1.67 12.52 -4.27
N TYR A 57 -2.67 11.62 -4.28
CA TYR A 57 -3.75 11.65 -3.30
C TYR A 57 -3.24 11.41 -1.88
N LEU A 58 -2.40 10.40 -1.65
CA LEU A 58 -1.83 10.08 -0.34
C LEU A 58 -1.02 11.24 0.27
N LYS A 59 -0.42 12.10 -0.55
CA LYS A 59 0.33 13.30 -0.12
C LYS A 59 -0.55 14.53 0.11
N SER A 60 -1.82 14.49 -0.28
CA SER A 60 -2.73 15.63 -0.15
C SER A 60 -3.23 15.81 1.28
N ASP A 61 -3.51 17.06 1.66
CA ASP A 61 -4.04 17.40 3.00
C ASP A 61 -5.44 16.81 3.25
N ASN A 62 -6.16 16.45 2.19
CA ASN A 62 -7.49 15.86 2.26
C ASN A 62 -7.48 14.32 2.41
N CYS A 63 -6.30 13.69 2.39
CA CYS A 63 -6.20 12.23 2.44
C CYS A 63 -6.69 11.67 3.78
N SER A 64 -7.88 11.06 3.78
CA SER A 64 -8.45 10.35 4.92
C SER A 64 -8.22 8.85 4.88
N LEU A 65 -7.50 8.34 3.87
CA LEU A 65 -7.36 6.91 3.59
C LEU A 65 -6.55 6.21 4.68
N GLU A 66 -7.15 5.18 5.26
CA GLU A 66 -6.55 4.33 6.31
C GLU A 66 -6.09 2.99 5.74
N SER A 67 -6.73 2.49 4.67
CA SER A 67 -6.38 1.21 4.03
C SER A 67 -6.32 1.32 2.51
N LEU A 68 -5.21 0.86 1.93
CA LEU A 68 -5.00 0.78 0.49
C LEU A 68 -4.60 -0.64 0.09
N HIS A 69 -5.39 -1.25 -0.78
CA HIS A 69 -5.09 -2.57 -1.33
C HIS A 69 -4.81 -2.51 -2.82
N LEU A 70 -3.62 -2.93 -3.22
CA LEU A 70 -3.08 -2.90 -4.58
C LEU A 70 -2.50 -4.28 -4.97
N SER A 71 -2.78 -5.35 -4.24
CA SER A 71 -2.28 -6.69 -4.53
C SER A 71 -2.55 -7.10 -5.97
N SER A 72 -1.62 -7.83 -6.59
CA SER A 72 -1.79 -8.41 -7.93
C SER A 72 -2.05 -7.36 -9.02
N ASN A 73 -1.25 -6.29 -9.04
CA ASN A 73 -1.23 -5.26 -10.09
C ASN A 73 0.15 -5.22 -10.78
N LYS A 74 0.45 -4.18 -11.56
CA LYS A 74 1.69 -4.02 -12.33
C LYS A 74 2.46 -2.76 -11.91
N CYS A 75 2.54 -2.50 -10.60
CA CYS A 75 3.10 -1.26 -10.06
C CYS A 75 4.57 -1.06 -10.42
N SER A 76 5.39 -2.12 -10.46
CA SER A 76 6.85 -2.07 -10.68
C SER A 76 7.62 -1.22 -9.68
N ASP A 77 8.94 -1.14 -9.83
CA ASP A 77 9.80 -0.28 -9.01
C ASP A 77 9.42 1.21 -9.08
N TYR A 78 8.93 1.66 -10.23
CA TYR A 78 8.50 3.05 -10.40
C TYR A 78 7.25 3.38 -9.57
N GLY A 79 6.27 2.46 -9.56
CA GLY A 79 5.09 2.61 -8.72
C GLY A 79 5.42 2.50 -7.24
N ALA A 80 6.28 1.53 -6.87
CA ALA A 80 6.80 1.39 -5.52
C ALA A 80 7.47 2.68 -5.02
N LYS A 81 8.34 3.29 -5.84
CA LYS A 81 8.97 4.59 -5.54
C LYS A 81 7.94 5.68 -5.25
N ALA A 82 6.91 5.82 -6.09
CA ALA A 82 5.90 6.84 -5.91
C ALA A 82 5.13 6.66 -4.59
N ILE A 83 4.72 5.43 -4.28
CA ILE A 83 4.01 5.10 -3.05
C ILE A 83 4.92 5.25 -1.81
N ALA A 84 6.16 4.78 -1.86
CA ALA A 84 7.13 4.92 -0.77
C ALA A 84 7.36 6.41 -0.41
N GLN A 85 7.52 7.27 -1.41
CA GLN A 85 7.64 8.71 -1.20
C GLN A 85 6.38 9.32 -0.56
N ALA A 86 5.19 8.78 -0.85
CA ALA A 86 3.96 9.22 -0.21
C ALA A 86 3.88 8.76 1.24
N ILE A 87 4.25 7.50 1.53
CA ILE A 87 4.28 6.95 2.89
C ILE A 87 5.20 7.75 3.79
N ALA A 88 6.36 8.20 3.31
CA ALA A 88 7.31 8.97 4.13
C ALA A 88 6.67 10.21 4.79
N VAL A 89 5.68 10.83 4.13
CA VAL A 89 5.01 12.04 4.62
C VAL A 89 3.57 11.83 5.09
N ASN A 90 2.87 10.80 4.59
CA ASN A 90 1.48 10.53 4.92
C ASN A 90 1.33 10.10 6.40
N LYS A 91 0.28 10.61 7.06
CA LYS A 91 -0.02 10.36 8.48
C LYS A 91 -1.40 9.73 8.72
N SER A 92 -2.08 9.27 7.67
CA SER A 92 -3.41 8.65 7.76
C SER A 92 -3.43 7.16 7.42
N LEU A 93 -2.53 6.69 6.55
CA LEU A 93 -2.54 5.31 6.08
C LEU A 93 -1.98 4.36 7.14
N ILE A 94 -2.80 3.36 7.51
CA ILE A 94 -2.51 2.36 8.54
C ILE A 94 -2.19 1.01 7.88
N HIS A 95 -2.89 0.68 6.79
CA HIS A 95 -2.77 -0.59 6.07
C HIS A 95 -2.40 -0.37 4.60
N LEU A 96 -1.35 -1.06 4.15
CA LEU A 96 -0.95 -1.13 2.75
C LEU A 96 -0.71 -2.58 2.34
N ASP A 97 -1.35 -2.98 1.24
CA ASP A 97 -1.08 -4.24 0.55
C ASP A 97 -0.61 -3.98 -0.88
N MET A 98 0.64 -4.32 -1.18
CA MET A 98 1.24 -4.30 -2.51
C MET A 98 1.87 -5.66 -2.86
N THR A 99 1.33 -6.76 -2.34
CA THR A 99 1.76 -8.12 -2.70
C THR A 99 1.63 -8.37 -4.21
N TYR A 100 2.52 -9.18 -4.80
CA TYR A 100 2.49 -9.55 -6.23
C TYR A 100 2.39 -8.35 -7.20
N ASN A 101 3.34 -7.43 -7.17
CA ASN A 101 3.29 -6.18 -7.96
C ASN A 101 4.48 -5.95 -8.90
N LEU A 102 5.28 -6.99 -9.13
CA LEU A 102 6.50 -6.94 -9.96
C LEU A 102 7.51 -5.90 -9.44
N ILE A 103 7.54 -5.69 -8.13
CA ILE A 103 8.51 -4.80 -7.47
C ILE A 103 9.79 -5.61 -7.25
N ASN A 104 10.94 -5.03 -7.56
CA ASN A 104 12.24 -5.64 -7.34
C ASN A 104 12.97 -4.95 -6.17
N ASP A 105 14.18 -5.42 -5.90
CA ASP A 105 15.06 -4.96 -4.82
C ASP A 105 15.13 -3.43 -4.71
N LEU A 106 15.25 -2.72 -5.84
CA LEU A 106 15.30 -1.25 -5.87
C LEU A 106 14.02 -0.60 -5.29
N GLY A 107 12.83 -1.02 -5.73
CA GLY A 107 11.58 -0.49 -5.23
C GLY A 107 11.33 -0.86 -3.76
N LEU A 108 11.74 -2.06 -3.35
CA LEU A 108 11.62 -2.54 -1.98
C LEU A 108 12.53 -1.80 -1.00
N THR A 109 13.76 -1.48 -1.41
CA THR A 109 14.69 -0.64 -0.65
C THR A 109 14.09 0.73 -0.32
N LEU A 110 13.35 1.32 -1.27
CA LEU A 110 12.68 2.61 -1.05
C LEU A 110 11.56 2.51 -0.01
N PHE A 111 10.85 1.39 0.07
CA PHE A 111 9.89 1.16 1.14
C PHE A 111 10.58 1.09 2.50
N ALA A 112 11.65 0.30 2.64
CA ALA A 112 12.37 0.22 3.91
C ALA A 112 12.85 1.61 4.39
N GLN A 113 13.38 2.42 3.47
CA GLN A 113 13.77 3.81 3.76
C GLN A 113 12.59 4.69 4.17
N ALA A 114 11.47 4.67 3.44
CA ALA A 114 10.29 5.44 3.79
C ALA A 114 9.71 5.05 5.16
N LEU A 115 9.68 3.74 5.45
CA LEU A 115 9.15 3.19 6.68
C LEU A 115 10.02 3.49 7.90
N SER A 116 11.33 3.73 7.72
CA SER A 116 12.19 4.21 8.81
C SER A 116 11.79 5.60 9.34
N GLN A 117 11.09 6.39 8.53
CA GLN A 117 10.63 7.75 8.87
C GLN A 117 9.13 7.82 9.18
N ASN A 118 8.36 6.84 8.71
CA ASN A 118 6.93 6.77 8.95
C ASN A 118 6.64 5.89 10.17
N GLN A 119 5.93 6.42 11.17
CA GLN A 119 5.48 5.66 12.35
C GLN A 119 3.98 5.33 12.31
N THR A 120 3.23 5.82 11.32
CA THR A 120 1.77 5.66 11.22
C THR A 120 1.36 4.31 10.64
N LEU A 121 2.05 3.87 9.59
CA LEU A 121 1.73 2.60 8.93
C LEU A 121 2.03 1.47 9.92
N MET A 122 1.06 0.60 10.13
CA MET A 122 1.15 -0.53 11.04
C MET A 122 1.17 -1.85 10.26
N SER A 123 0.34 -1.97 9.22
CA SER A 123 0.26 -3.17 8.39
C SER A 123 0.88 -2.93 7.03
N PHE A 124 1.88 -3.73 6.68
CA PHE A 124 2.60 -3.61 5.42
C PHE A 124 2.78 -4.99 4.78
N LYS A 125 2.04 -5.22 3.70
CA LYS A 125 2.05 -6.49 2.96
C LYS A 125 2.73 -6.30 1.61
N ILE A 126 3.88 -6.95 1.39
CA ILE A 126 4.65 -6.88 0.14
C ILE A 126 5.23 -8.22 -0.30
N PHE A 127 4.93 -9.32 0.39
CA PHE A 127 5.35 -10.65 -0.01
C PHE A 127 4.89 -11.00 -1.44
N GLY A 128 5.63 -11.87 -2.12
CA GLY A 128 5.36 -12.19 -3.54
C GLY A 128 5.90 -11.15 -4.54
N ASN A 129 6.70 -10.19 -4.08
CA ASN A 129 7.59 -9.38 -4.91
C ASN A 129 9.00 -9.99 -4.97
N ASN A 130 9.93 -9.37 -5.71
CA ASN A 130 11.26 -9.90 -5.95
C ASN A 130 12.30 -9.23 -5.04
N PHE A 131 12.60 -9.87 -3.91
CA PHE A 131 13.52 -9.36 -2.89
C PHE A 131 14.97 -9.68 -3.24
N GLY A 132 15.86 -8.69 -3.16
CA GLY A 132 17.30 -8.88 -3.20
C GLY A 132 17.96 -8.62 -1.84
N GLN A 133 19.27 -8.85 -1.78
CA GLN A 133 20.02 -8.74 -0.52
C GLN A 133 20.05 -7.33 0.05
N GLU A 134 19.96 -6.29 -0.79
CA GLU A 134 19.97 -4.91 -0.33
C GLU A 134 18.70 -4.57 0.44
N CYS A 135 17.51 -4.86 -0.12
CA CYS A 135 16.26 -4.57 0.58
C CYS A 135 16.11 -5.45 1.83
N LEU A 136 16.53 -6.72 1.77
CA LEU A 136 16.46 -7.62 2.93
C LEU A 136 17.30 -7.10 4.09
N LYS A 137 18.52 -6.63 3.82
CA LYS A 137 19.35 -5.99 4.84
C LYS A 137 18.63 -4.81 5.51
N LEU A 138 18.04 -3.92 4.71
CA LEU A 138 17.35 -2.74 5.24
C LEU A 138 16.08 -3.10 6.03
N PHE A 139 15.33 -4.11 5.60
CA PHE A 139 14.19 -4.61 6.36
C PHE A 139 14.62 -5.31 7.65
N TYR A 140 15.72 -6.06 7.64
CA TYR A 140 16.31 -6.66 8.82
C TYR A 140 16.67 -5.59 9.87
N GLU A 141 17.32 -4.51 9.46
CA GLU A 141 17.63 -3.36 10.33
C GLU A 141 16.35 -2.67 10.81
N LEU A 142 15.41 -2.39 9.91
CA LEU A 142 14.13 -1.75 10.22
C LEU A 142 13.33 -2.53 11.27
N PHE A 143 13.24 -3.86 11.16
CA PHE A 143 12.47 -4.69 12.08
C PHE A 143 13.06 -4.80 13.48
N GLN A 144 14.32 -4.39 13.66
CA GLN A 144 14.96 -4.27 14.98
C GLN A 144 14.73 -2.88 15.59
N THR A 145 14.26 -1.90 14.81
CA THR A 145 13.93 -0.59 15.35
C THR A 145 12.65 -0.67 16.17
N GLY A 146 12.67 -0.06 17.36
CA GLY A 146 11.44 0.17 18.12
C GLY A 146 10.57 1.18 17.38
N ARG A 147 9.30 0.82 17.14
CA ARG A 147 8.29 1.74 16.62
C ARG A 147 7.32 2.10 17.74
N GLU A 148 6.78 3.31 17.69
CA GLU A 148 5.79 3.75 18.68
C GLU A 148 4.48 2.98 18.53
N ASN A 149 4.10 2.71 17.28
CA ASN A 149 2.90 1.95 16.94
C ASN A 149 3.21 0.48 16.66
N PRO A 150 2.26 -0.45 16.91
CA PRO A 150 2.39 -1.85 16.53
C PRO A 150 2.71 -2.03 15.05
N TRP A 151 3.47 -3.07 14.73
CA TRP A 151 3.97 -3.34 13.38
C TRP A 151 3.64 -4.78 12.98
N PHE A 152 2.96 -4.92 11.85
CA PHE A 152 2.41 -6.17 11.31
C PHE A 152 2.85 -6.34 9.84
N PRO A 153 4.13 -6.68 9.59
CA PRO A 153 4.60 -7.03 8.26
C PRO A 153 4.11 -8.44 7.87
N ASP A 154 4.04 -8.74 6.57
CA ASP A 154 3.73 -10.09 6.07
C ASP A 154 4.96 -10.98 5.85
N PHE A 155 6.11 -10.58 6.38
CA PHE A 155 7.35 -11.34 6.32
C PHE A 155 8.29 -11.01 7.48
N VAL A 156 9.22 -11.93 7.72
CA VAL A 156 10.38 -11.73 8.60
C VAL A 156 11.65 -11.91 7.79
N VAL A 157 12.72 -11.24 8.22
CA VAL A 157 14.06 -11.38 7.64
C VAL A 157 15.02 -11.91 8.70
N TYR A 158 15.90 -12.82 8.34
CA TYR A 158 16.89 -13.42 9.22
C TYR A 158 18.21 -13.69 8.48
N TRP A 159 19.32 -13.76 9.20
CA TRP A 159 20.66 -13.98 8.65
C TRP A 159 21.08 -15.45 8.80
N VAL A 160 21.50 -16.09 7.71
CA VAL A 160 21.96 -17.49 7.67
C VAL A 160 23.10 -17.59 6.67
N ASP A 161 24.15 -18.34 6.99
CA ASP A 161 25.25 -18.69 6.07
C ASP A 161 25.72 -17.53 5.16
N ASP A 162 26.06 -16.40 5.78
CA ASP A 162 26.57 -15.19 5.14
C ASP A 162 25.61 -14.45 4.16
N HIS A 163 24.31 -14.69 4.24
CA HIS A 163 23.29 -13.96 3.48
C HIS A 163 22.00 -13.73 4.28
N PHE A 164 21.16 -12.82 3.79
CA PHE A 164 19.81 -12.61 4.31
C PHE A 164 18.82 -13.54 3.63
N GLU A 165 17.96 -14.14 4.44
CA GLU A 165 16.82 -14.94 4.04
C GLU A 165 15.53 -14.34 4.60
N MET A 166 14.40 -14.72 4.01
CA MET A 166 13.09 -14.27 4.48
C MET A 166 12.08 -15.42 4.53
N ALA A 167 11.07 -15.26 5.38
CA ALA A 167 9.94 -16.16 5.43
C ALA A 167 8.64 -15.35 5.46
N TYR A 168 7.60 -15.91 4.85
CA TYR A 168 6.25 -15.39 4.97
C TYR A 168 5.80 -15.42 6.43
N LEU A 169 5.11 -14.38 6.87
CA LEU A 169 4.50 -14.28 8.18
C LEU A 169 3.01 -13.98 8.01
N GLU A 170 2.16 -14.88 8.49
CA GLU A 170 0.72 -14.63 8.55
C GLU A 170 0.42 -13.76 9.78
N THR A 171 0.08 -12.50 9.55
CA THR A 171 -0.34 -11.57 10.61
C THR A 171 -1.85 -11.36 10.56
N ASN A 172 -2.54 -11.75 11.64
CA ASN A 172 -3.96 -11.48 11.81
C ASN A 172 -4.14 -10.05 12.33
N ILE A 173 -4.82 -9.22 11.54
CA ILE A 173 -5.16 -7.83 11.91
C ILE A 173 -6.66 -7.80 12.21
N GLU A 174 -7.04 -7.63 13.48
CA GLU A 174 -8.44 -7.67 13.93
C GLU A 174 -9.32 -6.56 13.29
N SER A 175 -8.71 -5.45 12.85
CA SER A 175 -9.41 -4.23 12.38
C SER A 175 -9.90 -4.24 10.92
N GLU A 176 -9.58 -5.25 10.09
CA GLU A 176 -10.08 -5.29 8.70
C GLU A 176 -11.61 -5.56 8.63
N SER A 177 -12.24 -5.98 9.73
CA SER A 177 -13.62 -6.48 9.76
C SER A 177 -14.73 -5.45 10.06
N ASP A 178 -14.42 -4.23 10.50
CA ASP A 178 -15.42 -3.31 11.10
C ASP A 178 -15.77 -2.03 10.32
N LEU A 179 -15.24 -1.82 9.11
CA LEU A 179 -15.45 -0.58 8.36
C LEU A 179 -16.63 -0.64 7.35
N GLY A 180 -17.85 -0.71 7.88
CA GLY A 180 -19.08 -0.16 7.26
C GLY A 180 -19.52 -0.70 5.88
N TYR A 181 -20.68 -0.25 5.41
CA TYR A 181 -21.36 -0.76 4.20
C TYR A 181 -20.44 -0.79 2.97
N ASP A 182 -20.11 -2.01 2.53
CA ASP A 182 -19.35 -2.29 1.32
C ASP A 182 -20.17 -1.97 0.06
N ILE A 183 -19.73 -0.98 -0.72
CA ILE A 183 -20.15 -0.90 -2.11
C ILE A 183 -19.20 -1.78 -2.92
N HIS A 184 -19.62 -3.02 -3.16
CA HIS A 184 -19.06 -3.83 -4.22
C HIS A 184 -19.57 -3.27 -5.55
N VAL A 185 -18.70 -2.61 -6.30
CA VAL A 185 -18.97 -2.44 -7.73
C VAL A 185 -19.02 -3.87 -8.28
N CYS A 186 -20.18 -4.32 -8.73
CA CYS A 186 -20.34 -5.61 -9.39
C CYS A 186 -20.42 -5.36 -10.90
N SER A 187 -19.49 -5.88 -11.68
CA SER A 187 -19.72 -6.04 -13.13
C SER A 187 -20.53 -7.31 -13.40
N LYS A 188 -21.44 -7.23 -14.37
CA LYS A 188 -22.15 -8.38 -14.95
C LYS A 188 -21.19 -9.33 -15.67
#